data_AF-A0AAW1Y9A9-F1
#
_entry.id   AF-A0AAW1Y9A9-F1
#
_cell.length_a   1.000
_cell.length_b   1.000
_cell.length_c   1.000
_cell.angle_alpha   90.00
_cell.angle_beta   90.00
_cell.angle_gamma   90.00
#
_symmetry.space_group_name_H-M   'P 1'
#
loop_
_entity.id
_entity.type
_entity.pdbx_description
1 polymer ?
#
loop_
_entity_poly.entity_id
_entity_poly.type
_entity_poly.pdbx_seq_one_letter_code
_entity_poly.pdbx_strand_id
1 'polypeptide(L)'
;MPEAVVIIVGAGPSGLAMAGCLSQLEIPYLLLEREDCFASLWKKYSYDRLHLHLPKQSCELPHMSFPSFLPTYVPKKQFIQYLDDYVARFKISPMYQRNVESANYDQGYEKWVVKAMNNDEGCGEVEEYLGTFLVVATGEQPIHMYQTFEGLSSFDGEVLHSTRFKSGVEFKNKNVLVVGSGNSGMEIALDLANHGAKTSIIVRSPVHFLSRPKEGPFLMKKKYSRYPTVDVGTCNKIKSGEIQVLPAEIGSIGGNDVELKNGKSYQFDSIVFCTGFKRSTNLWLKGDDYLLGEDGISKQSFPNHWKGKKGLYCVGLSRRGFYGASMDAQNIANDIKSSL
;
A
#
# COMPACT_ATOMS: atom_id res chain seq x y z
N MET A 1 -25.59 -18.62 6.27
CA MET A 1 -24.53 -17.60 6.11
C MET A 1 -23.57 -17.80 7.27
N PRO A 2 -22.25 -17.98 7.05
CA PRO A 2 -21.29 -18.01 8.13
C PRO A 2 -21.40 -16.72 8.96
N GLU A 3 -21.52 -16.88 10.27
CA GLU A 3 -21.63 -15.78 11.21
C GLU A 3 -20.32 -15.63 11.99
N ALA A 4 -19.86 -14.40 12.12
CA ALA A 4 -18.66 -14.06 12.87
C ALA A 4 -18.93 -12.89 13.82
N VAL A 5 -18.19 -12.83 14.92
CA VAL A 5 -18.21 -11.64 15.76
C VAL A 5 -17.62 -10.46 14.99
N VAL A 6 -16.46 -10.66 14.36
CA VAL A 6 -15.77 -9.63 13.58
C VAL A 6 -15.47 -10.13 12.17
N ILE A 7 -15.77 -9.32 11.15
CA ILE A 7 -15.28 -9.53 9.78
C ILE A 7 -14.19 -8.50 9.50
N ILE A 8 -13.00 -8.96 9.13
CA ILE A 8 -11.87 -8.14 8.70
C ILE A 8 -11.72 -8.25 7.19
N VAL A 9 -11.66 -7.12 6.49
CA VAL A 9 -11.49 -7.06 5.03
C VAL A 9 -10.07 -6.60 4.68
N GLY A 10 -9.27 -7.53 4.15
CA GLY A 10 -7.88 -7.34 3.72
C GLY A 10 -6.87 -7.92 4.70
N ALA A 11 -5.99 -8.81 4.23
CA ALA A 11 -4.90 -9.45 4.99
C ALA A 11 -3.54 -8.79 4.69
N GLY A 12 -3.51 -7.48 4.48
CA GLY A 12 -2.27 -6.70 4.55
C GLY A 12 -1.77 -6.54 5.99
N PRO A 13 -0.63 -5.87 6.22
CA PRO A 13 -0.09 -5.67 7.58
C PRO A 13 -1.11 -5.08 8.58
N SER A 14 -2.01 -4.18 8.14
CA SER A 14 -3.10 -3.66 8.98
C SER A 14 -4.10 -4.74 9.40
N GLY A 15 -4.50 -5.62 8.49
CA GLY A 15 -5.45 -6.70 8.79
C GLY A 15 -4.82 -7.78 9.64
N LEU A 16 -3.54 -8.08 9.41
CA LEU A 16 -2.76 -8.97 10.27
C LEU A 16 -2.62 -8.41 11.68
N ALA A 17 -2.34 -7.12 11.84
CA ALA A 17 -2.32 -6.47 13.15
C ALA A 17 -3.67 -6.61 13.88
N MET A 18 -4.78 -6.40 13.18
CA MET A 18 -6.12 -6.56 13.74
C MET A 18 -6.38 -8.01 14.18
N ALA A 19 -6.10 -8.97 13.29
CA ALA A 19 -6.27 -10.40 13.56
C ALA A 19 -5.40 -10.85 14.75
N GLY A 20 -4.16 -10.37 14.86
CA GLY A 20 -3.27 -10.65 15.99
C GLY A 20 -3.82 -10.11 17.31
N CYS A 21 -4.33 -8.89 17.34
CA CYS A 21 -4.99 -8.32 18.53
C CYS A 21 -6.25 -9.11 18.93
N LEU A 22 -7.12 -9.46 17.98
CA LEU A 22 -8.33 -10.25 18.29
C LEU A 22 -7.98 -11.65 18.78
N SER A 23 -6.96 -12.28 18.19
CA SER A 23 -6.47 -13.61 18.61
C SER A 23 -5.94 -13.58 20.04
N GLN A 24 -5.25 -12.51 20.45
CA GLN A 24 -4.79 -12.33 21.84
C GLN A 24 -5.94 -12.17 22.85
N LEU A 25 -7.08 -11.63 22.41
CA LEU A 25 -8.27 -11.45 23.22
C LEU A 25 -9.27 -12.60 23.10
N GLU A 26 -8.93 -13.65 22.35
CA GLU A 26 -9.79 -14.81 22.06
C GLU A 26 -11.14 -14.43 21.43
N ILE A 27 -11.18 -13.31 20.68
CA ILE A 27 -12.38 -12.84 19.98
C ILE A 27 -12.44 -13.51 18.60
N PRO A 28 -13.50 -14.28 18.26
CA PRO A 28 -13.63 -14.92 16.96
C PRO A 28 -13.72 -13.91 15.81
N TYR A 29 -13.06 -14.21 14.68
CA TYR A 29 -13.13 -13.36 13.49
C TYR A 29 -13.02 -14.16 12.20
N LEU A 30 -13.51 -13.57 11.11
CA LEU A 30 -13.21 -13.96 9.74
C LEU A 30 -12.30 -12.90 9.11
N LEU A 31 -11.28 -13.35 8.37
CA LEU A 31 -10.35 -12.48 7.67
C LEU A 31 -10.41 -12.78 6.17
N LEU A 32 -11.02 -11.89 5.40
CA LEU A 32 -11.20 -12.05 3.95
C LEU A 32 -10.05 -11.37 3.19
N GLU A 33 -9.39 -12.09 2.30
CA GLU A 33 -8.30 -11.58 1.45
C GLU A 33 -8.61 -11.90 -0.02
N ARG A 34 -8.46 -10.91 -0.89
CA ARG A 34 -8.76 -11.05 -2.33
C ARG A 34 -7.68 -11.82 -3.09
N GLU A 35 -6.46 -11.84 -2.57
CA GLU A 35 -5.32 -12.55 -3.15
C GLU A 35 -5.20 -13.97 -2.59
N ASP A 36 -4.37 -14.79 -3.22
CA ASP A 36 -3.98 -16.14 -2.74
C ASP A 36 -3.00 -16.14 -1.55
N CYS A 37 -2.62 -14.97 -1.05
CA CYS A 37 -1.68 -14.82 0.04
C CYS A 37 -1.89 -13.51 0.82
N PHE A 38 -1.53 -13.52 2.09
CA PHE A 38 -1.48 -12.30 2.91
C PHE A 38 -0.32 -11.40 2.50
N ALA A 39 -0.46 -10.11 2.79
CA ALA A 39 0.53 -9.08 2.49
C ALA A 39 1.01 -9.13 1.03
N SER A 40 0.10 -9.41 0.10
CA SER A 40 0.34 -9.53 -1.35
C SER A 40 1.12 -8.34 -1.95
N LEU A 41 0.91 -7.11 -1.45
CA LEU A 41 1.70 -5.95 -1.87
C LEU A 41 3.21 -6.18 -1.63
N TRP A 42 3.57 -6.81 -0.52
CA TRP A 42 4.94 -7.15 -0.19
C TRP A 42 5.40 -8.42 -0.92
N LYS A 43 4.61 -9.50 -0.87
CA LYS A 43 4.99 -10.79 -1.45
C LYS A 43 5.04 -10.78 -2.98
N LYS A 44 4.03 -10.18 -3.63
CA LYS A 44 3.83 -10.23 -5.09
C LYS A 44 4.13 -8.93 -5.82
N TYR A 45 3.85 -7.76 -5.25
CA TYR A 45 3.81 -6.52 -6.03
C TYR A 45 4.92 -5.53 -5.71
N SER A 46 5.82 -5.84 -4.78
CA SER A 46 6.98 -4.98 -4.48
C SER A 46 8.22 -5.42 -5.25
N TYR A 47 9.10 -4.46 -5.53
CA TYR A 47 10.41 -4.66 -6.13
C TYR A 47 11.42 -5.23 -5.11
N ASP A 48 12.47 -5.86 -5.59
CA ASP A 48 13.27 -6.77 -4.76
C ASP A 48 14.23 -6.05 -3.80
N ARG A 49 14.75 -4.89 -4.20
CA ARG A 49 15.65 -4.08 -3.37
C ARG A 49 14.97 -3.35 -2.21
N LEU A 50 13.65 -3.43 -2.08
CA LEU A 50 12.89 -2.64 -1.11
C LEU A 50 13.37 -2.90 0.32
N HIS A 51 13.51 -1.83 1.08
CA HIS A 51 13.71 -1.86 2.53
C HIS A 51 12.60 -1.05 3.20
N LEU A 52 12.33 -1.34 4.47
CA LEU A 52 11.52 -0.44 5.29
C LEU A 52 12.17 0.95 5.30
N HIS A 53 11.35 1.98 5.05
CA HIS A 53 11.80 3.39 5.09
C HIS A 53 11.88 3.94 6.52
N LEU A 54 11.30 3.23 7.47
CA LEU A 54 11.27 3.60 8.88
C LEU A 54 12.08 2.60 9.71
N PRO A 55 12.61 3.02 10.87
CA PRO A 55 13.23 2.11 11.82
C PRO A 55 12.29 0.97 12.20
N LYS A 56 12.83 -0.24 12.35
CA LYS A 56 12.07 -1.47 12.62
C LYS A 56 11.08 -1.33 13.78
N GLN A 57 11.45 -0.60 14.84
CA GLN A 57 10.59 -0.35 16.00
C GLN A 57 9.30 0.42 15.66
N SER A 58 9.32 1.26 14.62
CA SER A 58 8.12 1.97 14.12
C SER A 58 7.28 1.12 13.16
N CYS A 59 7.72 -0.11 12.88
CA CYS A 59 7.10 -1.03 11.93
C CYS A 59 6.60 -2.32 12.58
N GLU A 60 6.71 -2.43 13.90
CA GLU A 60 6.25 -3.60 14.66
C GLU A 60 4.73 -3.70 14.62
N LEU A 61 4.24 -4.91 14.42
CA LEU A 61 2.83 -5.25 14.59
C LEU A 61 2.57 -5.52 16.07
N PRO A 62 1.33 -5.34 16.55
CA PRO A 62 1.01 -5.50 17.96
C PRO A 62 1.47 -6.85 18.52
N HIS A 63 2.01 -6.83 19.74
CA HIS A 63 2.41 -8.02 20.49
C HIS A 63 3.61 -8.81 19.91
N MET A 64 4.32 -8.28 18.90
CA MET A 64 5.53 -8.92 18.37
C MET A 64 6.56 -7.91 17.88
N SER A 65 7.71 -7.85 18.55
CA SER A 65 8.84 -7.03 18.12
C SER A 65 9.69 -7.73 17.06
N PHE A 66 10.45 -6.93 16.29
CA PHE A 66 11.45 -7.50 15.38
C PHE A 66 12.60 -8.14 16.16
N PRO A 67 13.20 -9.24 15.66
CA PRO A 67 14.43 -9.77 16.22
C PRO A 67 15.55 -8.72 16.32
N SER A 68 16.32 -8.77 17.42
CA SER A 68 17.34 -7.76 17.74
C SER A 68 18.45 -7.69 16.68
N PHE A 69 18.82 -8.83 16.08
CA PHE A 69 19.87 -8.96 15.07
C PHE A 69 19.51 -8.32 13.70
N LEU A 70 18.23 -8.06 13.41
CA LEU A 70 17.84 -7.42 12.16
C LEU A 70 18.34 -5.98 12.09
N PRO A 71 18.70 -5.46 10.91
CA PRO A 71 19.15 -4.08 10.75
C PRO A 71 18.02 -3.10 11.07
N THR A 72 18.38 -1.84 11.35
CA THR A 72 17.42 -0.76 11.64
C THR A 72 16.36 -0.60 10.54
N TYR A 73 16.78 -0.69 9.26
CA TYR A 73 15.90 -0.65 8.10
C TYR A 73 15.84 -2.05 7.48
N VAL A 74 14.75 -2.77 7.75
CA VAL A 74 14.64 -4.19 7.42
C VAL A 74 14.44 -4.39 5.91
N PRO A 75 15.25 -5.24 5.24
CA PRO A 75 15.01 -5.63 3.85
C PRO A 75 13.68 -6.36 3.66
N LYS A 76 13.06 -6.22 2.49
CA LYS A 76 11.80 -6.86 2.09
C LYS A 76 11.71 -8.33 2.50
N LYS A 77 12.74 -9.13 2.19
CA LYS A 77 12.75 -10.58 2.50
C LYS A 77 12.62 -10.85 4.01
N GLN A 78 13.32 -10.09 4.84
CA GLN A 78 13.27 -10.22 6.29
C GLN A 78 11.95 -9.69 6.86
N PHE A 79 11.37 -8.65 6.25
CA PHE A 79 10.05 -8.17 6.65
C PHE A 79 8.94 -9.18 6.30
N ILE A 80 9.02 -9.83 5.14
CA ILE A 80 8.09 -10.92 4.76
C ILE A 80 8.20 -12.07 5.77
N GLN A 81 9.42 -12.51 6.12
CA GLN A 81 9.62 -13.54 7.13
C GLN A 81 9.00 -13.14 8.48
N TYR A 82 9.19 -11.89 8.90
CA TYR A 82 8.55 -11.37 10.11
C TYR A 82 7.02 -11.45 10.05
N LEU A 83 6.40 -11.21 8.89
CA LEU A 83 4.95 -11.37 8.73
C LEU A 83 4.53 -12.84 8.74
N ASP A 84 5.33 -13.74 8.16
CA ASP A 84 5.09 -15.19 8.21
C ASP A 84 5.14 -15.69 9.66
N ASP A 85 6.14 -15.26 10.44
CA ASP A 85 6.28 -15.59 11.86
C ASP A 85 5.11 -15.02 12.68
N TYR A 86 4.61 -13.83 12.32
CA TYR A 86 3.46 -13.21 12.98
C TYR A 86 2.19 -14.04 12.75
N VAL A 87 1.92 -14.40 11.50
CA VAL A 87 0.77 -15.25 11.12
C VAL A 87 0.82 -16.59 11.85
N ALA A 88 1.99 -17.23 11.90
CA ALA A 88 2.18 -18.50 12.61
C ALA A 88 1.95 -18.35 14.13
N ARG A 89 2.53 -17.32 14.75
CA ARG A 89 2.44 -17.06 16.20
C ARG A 89 0.99 -16.89 16.68
N PHE A 90 0.19 -16.13 15.93
CA PHE A 90 -1.21 -15.85 16.30
C PHE A 90 -2.20 -16.80 15.62
N LYS A 91 -1.72 -17.84 14.90
CA LYS A 91 -2.53 -18.83 14.17
C LYS A 91 -3.57 -18.17 13.26
N ILE A 92 -3.18 -17.09 12.59
CA ILE A 92 -4.06 -16.33 11.70
C ILE A 92 -4.29 -17.15 10.43
N SER A 93 -5.55 -17.36 10.06
CA SER A 93 -5.92 -18.10 8.86
C SER A 93 -6.84 -17.25 7.97
N PRO A 94 -6.27 -16.45 7.05
CA PRO A 94 -7.06 -15.70 6.08
C PRO A 94 -7.81 -16.63 5.12
N MET A 95 -9.03 -16.24 4.75
CA MET A 95 -9.77 -16.81 3.63
C MET A 95 -9.34 -16.09 2.35
N TYR A 96 -8.45 -16.73 1.62
CA TYR A 96 -7.86 -16.19 0.38
C TYR A 96 -8.82 -16.20 -0.79
N GLN A 97 -8.54 -15.39 -1.82
CA GLN A 97 -9.36 -15.30 -3.04
C GLN A 97 -10.83 -14.91 -2.79
N ARG A 98 -11.15 -14.32 -1.63
CA ARG A 98 -12.46 -13.76 -1.31
C ARG A 98 -12.40 -12.25 -1.58
N ASN A 99 -12.81 -11.86 -2.78
CA ASN A 99 -12.86 -10.45 -3.17
C ASN A 99 -14.16 -9.81 -2.67
N VAL A 100 -14.08 -9.00 -1.61
CA VAL A 100 -15.25 -8.28 -1.08
C VAL A 100 -15.73 -7.24 -2.09
N GLU A 101 -16.97 -7.40 -2.55
CA GLU A 101 -17.61 -6.52 -3.56
C GLU A 101 -18.63 -5.58 -2.94
N SER A 102 -19.24 -5.95 -1.81
CA SER A 102 -20.11 -5.06 -1.06
C SER A 102 -20.11 -5.38 0.43
N ALA A 103 -20.33 -4.33 1.24
CA ALA A 103 -20.62 -4.46 2.66
C ALA A 103 -21.66 -3.42 3.06
N ASN A 104 -22.75 -3.84 3.70
CA ASN A 104 -23.81 -2.96 4.18
C ASN A 104 -24.31 -3.41 5.55
N TYR A 105 -24.66 -2.45 6.40
CA TYR A 105 -25.33 -2.77 7.65
C TYR A 105 -26.81 -3.05 7.40
N ASP A 106 -27.28 -4.23 7.84
CA ASP A 106 -28.67 -4.61 7.79
C ASP A 106 -29.34 -4.29 9.13
N GLN A 107 -30.41 -3.48 9.09
CA GLN A 107 -31.13 -3.05 10.29
C GLN A 107 -32.03 -4.15 10.87
N GLY A 108 -32.45 -5.13 10.06
CA GLY A 108 -33.26 -6.24 10.53
C GLY A 108 -32.42 -7.26 11.31
N TYR A 109 -31.20 -7.53 10.85
CA TYR A 109 -30.27 -8.43 11.54
C TYR A 109 -29.42 -7.75 12.61
N GLU A 110 -29.39 -6.41 12.63
CA GLU A 110 -28.44 -5.60 13.41
C GLU A 110 -26.97 -6.05 13.20
N LYS A 111 -26.64 -6.39 11.95
CA LYS A 111 -25.34 -6.95 11.55
C LYS A 111 -24.89 -6.39 10.21
N TRP A 112 -23.58 -6.42 10.00
CA TRP A 112 -22.98 -6.24 8.69
C TRP A 112 -23.20 -7.47 7.82
N VAL A 113 -23.74 -7.25 6.62
CA VAL A 113 -23.79 -8.23 5.54
C VAL A 113 -22.64 -7.91 4.59
N VAL A 114 -21.69 -8.83 4.46
CA VAL A 114 -20.51 -8.69 3.59
C VAL A 114 -20.62 -9.73 2.47
N LYS A 115 -20.61 -9.26 1.23
CA LYS A 115 -20.63 -10.12 0.04
C LYS A 115 -19.24 -10.17 -0.58
N ALA A 116 -18.73 -11.37 -0.78
CA ALA A 116 -17.44 -11.59 -1.42
C ALA A 116 -17.58 -12.55 -2.59
N MET A 117 -16.99 -12.18 -3.73
CA MET A 117 -16.80 -13.09 -4.84
C MET A 117 -15.70 -14.09 -4.48
N ASN A 118 -16.05 -15.38 -4.53
CA ASN A 118 -15.08 -16.46 -4.35
C ASN A 118 -14.42 -16.78 -5.69
N ASN A 119 -13.15 -16.36 -5.81
CA ASN A 119 -12.32 -16.59 -6.99
C ASN A 119 -11.46 -17.86 -6.89
N ASP A 120 -11.71 -18.70 -5.90
CA ASP A 120 -11.04 -19.98 -5.71
C ASP A 120 -11.48 -20.99 -6.76
N GLU A 121 -10.50 -21.57 -7.44
CA GLU A 121 -10.58 -22.58 -8.51
C GLU A 121 -11.90 -22.60 -9.32
N GLY A 122 -12.31 -21.47 -9.88
CA GLY A 122 -13.44 -21.41 -10.81
C GLY A 122 -14.83 -21.52 -10.18
N CYS A 123 -14.94 -21.40 -8.85
CA CYS A 123 -16.23 -21.34 -8.16
C CYS A 123 -17.10 -20.19 -8.69
N GLY A 124 -16.57 -18.96 -8.68
CA GLY A 124 -17.28 -17.78 -9.20
C GLY A 124 -18.58 -17.46 -8.45
N GLU A 125 -18.77 -18.04 -7.27
CA GLU A 125 -19.95 -17.84 -6.44
C GLU A 125 -19.77 -16.64 -5.51
N VAL A 126 -20.88 -15.95 -5.26
CA VAL A 126 -20.92 -14.88 -4.26
C VAL A 126 -21.27 -15.49 -2.91
N GLU A 127 -20.34 -15.38 -1.97
CA GLU A 127 -20.51 -15.79 -0.58
C GLU A 127 -21.01 -14.61 0.26
N GLU A 128 -21.96 -14.88 1.17
CA GLU A 128 -22.49 -13.88 2.11
C GLU A 128 -22.11 -14.21 3.55
N TYR A 129 -21.52 -13.23 4.22
CA TYR A 129 -21.02 -13.31 5.59
C TYR A 129 -21.76 -12.32 6.49
N LEU A 130 -22.09 -12.75 7.71
CA LEU A 130 -22.72 -11.90 8.72
C LEU A 130 -21.74 -11.59 9.85
N GLY A 131 -21.62 -10.32 10.21
CA GLY A 131 -20.69 -9.85 11.24
C GLY A 131 -21.32 -8.82 12.18
N THR A 132 -21.14 -8.95 13.49
CA THR A 132 -21.52 -7.88 14.44
C THR A 132 -20.66 -6.64 14.21
N PHE A 133 -19.36 -6.84 14.00
CA PHE A 133 -18.39 -5.79 13.72
C PHE A 133 -17.76 -5.97 12.34
N LEU A 134 -17.49 -4.85 11.65
CA LEU A 134 -16.78 -4.81 10.39
C LEU A 134 -15.51 -3.98 10.52
N VAL A 135 -14.35 -4.57 10.19
CA VAL A 135 -13.06 -3.89 10.18
C VAL A 135 -12.53 -3.77 8.77
N VAL A 136 -12.37 -2.54 8.29
CA VAL A 136 -11.76 -2.23 7.00
C VAL A 136 -10.24 -2.15 7.14
N ALA A 137 -9.52 -3.05 6.48
CA ALA A 137 -8.05 -3.13 6.50
C ALA A 137 -7.43 -3.25 5.09
N THR A 138 -8.14 -2.77 4.07
CA THR A 138 -7.80 -2.95 2.63
C THR A 138 -6.60 -2.12 2.15
N GLY A 139 -6.15 -1.14 2.92
CA GLY A 139 -5.01 -0.28 2.55
C GLY A 139 -5.27 0.54 1.27
N GLU A 140 -4.25 0.66 0.42
CA GLU A 140 -4.31 1.38 -0.85
C GLU A 140 -4.06 0.43 -2.03
N GLN A 141 -4.67 0.70 -3.18
CA GLN A 141 -4.54 -0.06 -4.43
C GLN A 141 -3.83 0.77 -5.50
N PRO A 142 -3.10 0.14 -6.45
CA PRO A 142 -2.36 0.86 -7.48
C PRO A 142 -3.26 1.81 -8.28
N ILE A 143 -2.75 3.00 -8.59
CA ILE A 143 -3.44 3.90 -9.52
C ILE A 143 -3.01 3.55 -10.95
N HIS A 144 -3.92 2.95 -11.71
CA HIS A 144 -3.74 2.72 -13.14
C HIS A 144 -4.02 4.00 -13.96
N MET A 145 -3.36 5.11 -13.63
CA MET A 145 -3.53 6.42 -14.29
C MET A 145 -2.77 6.55 -15.62
N TYR A 146 -2.01 5.53 -16.04
CA TYR A 146 -1.29 5.64 -17.31
C TYR A 146 -2.22 5.57 -18.53
N GLN A 147 -3.42 4.98 -18.40
CA GLN A 147 -4.40 4.91 -19.50
C GLN A 147 -4.91 6.29 -19.98
N THR A 148 -4.58 7.39 -19.29
CA THR A 148 -5.01 8.75 -19.65
C THR A 148 -3.97 9.60 -20.36
N PHE A 149 -2.76 9.09 -20.66
CA PHE A 149 -1.79 9.87 -21.44
C PHE A 149 -2.10 9.77 -22.94
N GLU A 150 -2.22 10.93 -23.58
CA GLU A 150 -2.44 11.03 -25.01
C GLU A 150 -1.28 10.34 -25.76
N GLY A 151 -1.64 9.38 -26.61
CA GLY A 151 -0.68 8.62 -27.42
C GLY A 151 0.09 7.53 -26.67
N LEU A 152 -0.19 7.23 -25.40
CA LEU A 152 0.49 6.10 -24.73
C LEU A 152 0.21 4.75 -25.42
N SER A 153 -0.96 4.59 -26.04
CA SER A 153 -1.31 3.37 -26.79
C SER A 153 -0.48 3.18 -28.07
N SER A 154 0.21 4.22 -28.56
CA SER A 154 1.14 4.13 -29.69
C SER A 154 2.60 4.03 -29.24
N PHE A 155 2.87 3.87 -27.93
CA PHE A 155 4.23 3.63 -27.45
C PHE A 155 4.68 2.21 -27.79
N ASP A 156 5.78 2.08 -28.54
CA ASP A 156 6.28 0.79 -29.01
C ASP A 156 7.03 0.00 -27.92
N GLY A 157 7.51 0.70 -26.90
CA GLY A 157 8.28 0.13 -25.79
C GLY A 157 7.43 -0.46 -24.66
N GLU A 158 8.12 -0.91 -23.61
CA GLU A 158 7.45 -1.51 -22.45
C GLU A 158 6.89 -0.44 -21.51
N VAL A 159 5.60 -0.58 -21.15
CA VAL A 159 4.95 0.26 -20.14
C VAL A 159 4.58 -0.57 -18.92
N LEU A 160 5.08 -0.17 -17.75
CA LEU A 160 4.76 -0.84 -16.50
C LEU A 160 4.43 0.15 -15.37
N HIS A 161 3.57 -0.27 -14.45
CA HIS A 161 3.42 0.39 -13.16
C HIS A 161 4.46 -0.15 -12.18
N SER A 162 4.83 0.65 -11.16
CA SER A 162 5.78 0.27 -10.12
C SER A 162 5.49 -1.09 -9.44
N THR A 163 4.23 -1.55 -9.43
CA THR A 163 3.85 -2.87 -8.90
C THR A 163 4.27 -4.07 -9.75
N ARG A 164 4.61 -3.83 -11.02
CA ARG A 164 5.14 -4.84 -11.94
C ARG A 164 6.66 -4.79 -12.04
N PHE A 165 7.30 -3.73 -11.56
CA PHE A 165 8.76 -3.63 -11.53
C PHE A 165 9.34 -4.57 -10.47
N LYS A 166 10.36 -5.34 -10.83
CA LYS A 166 11.08 -6.25 -9.92
C LYS A 166 12.51 -5.81 -9.67
N SER A 167 13.24 -5.61 -10.75
CA SER A 167 14.65 -5.23 -10.72
C SER A 167 15.03 -4.49 -11.99
N GLY A 168 16.05 -3.63 -11.88
CA GLY A 168 16.65 -2.92 -13.00
C GLY A 168 17.47 -3.81 -13.95
N VAL A 169 17.72 -5.08 -13.61
CA VAL A 169 18.54 -6.01 -14.41
C VAL A 169 18.08 -6.11 -15.86
N GLU A 170 16.76 -6.19 -16.09
CA GLU A 170 16.16 -6.36 -17.43
C GLU A 170 16.19 -5.08 -18.29
N PHE A 171 16.64 -3.96 -17.70
CA PHE A 171 16.67 -2.64 -18.32
C PHE A 171 18.09 -2.18 -18.66
N LYS A 172 19.09 -3.05 -18.50
CA LYS A 172 20.48 -2.74 -18.84
C LYS A 172 20.59 -2.16 -20.26
N ASN A 173 21.29 -1.03 -20.38
CA ASN A 173 21.50 -0.26 -21.61
C ASN A 173 20.23 0.36 -22.26
N LYS A 174 19.03 0.17 -21.68
CA LYS A 174 17.79 0.79 -22.16
C LYS A 174 17.66 2.23 -21.65
N ASN A 175 17.02 3.09 -22.43
CA ASN A 175 16.53 4.40 -22.01
C ASN A 175 15.21 4.21 -21.27
N VAL A 176 15.19 4.49 -19.97
CA VAL A 176 14.02 4.24 -19.12
C VAL A 176 13.53 5.53 -18.48
N LEU A 177 12.25 5.84 -18.71
CA LEU A 177 11.56 6.96 -18.09
C LEU A 177 10.82 6.51 -16.83
N VAL A 178 11.19 7.07 -15.68
CA VAL A 178 10.46 6.90 -14.41
C VAL A 178 9.50 8.08 -14.23
N VAL A 179 8.20 7.80 -14.19
CA VAL A 179 7.16 8.83 -14.03
C VAL A 179 6.74 8.91 -12.57
N GLY A 180 7.23 9.94 -11.87
CA GLY A 180 6.89 10.21 -10.48
C GLY A 180 8.11 10.12 -9.56
N SER A 181 8.19 11.06 -8.62
CA SER A 181 9.38 11.34 -7.80
C SER A 181 9.19 11.04 -6.30
N GLY A 182 8.19 10.22 -5.95
CA GLY A 182 8.00 9.69 -4.60
C GLY A 182 9.00 8.59 -4.25
N ASN A 183 8.86 7.97 -3.07
CA ASN A 183 9.77 6.91 -2.60
C ASN A 183 9.98 5.81 -3.64
N SER A 184 8.92 5.24 -4.21
CA SER A 184 9.04 4.20 -5.25
C SER A 184 9.79 4.69 -6.47
N GLY A 185 9.50 5.90 -6.96
CA GLY A 185 10.17 6.46 -8.13
C GLY A 185 11.67 6.66 -7.91
N MET A 186 12.06 7.20 -6.76
CA MET A 186 13.48 7.38 -6.43
C MET A 186 14.22 6.04 -6.26
N GLU A 187 13.57 5.07 -5.64
CA GLU A 187 14.17 3.74 -5.43
C GLU A 187 14.31 2.94 -6.73
N ILE A 188 13.30 3.02 -7.60
CA ILE A 188 13.31 2.35 -8.90
C ILE A 188 14.33 3.02 -9.83
N ALA A 189 14.38 4.35 -9.87
CA ALA A 189 15.37 5.09 -10.66
C ALA A 189 16.81 4.75 -10.23
N LEU A 190 17.04 4.63 -8.92
CA LEU A 190 18.33 4.19 -8.39
C LEU A 190 18.66 2.75 -8.81
N ASP A 191 17.68 1.84 -8.77
CA ASP A 191 17.89 0.45 -9.18
C ASP A 191 18.25 0.32 -10.66
N LEU A 192 17.49 1.00 -11.51
CA LEU A 192 17.72 1.08 -12.94
C LEU A 192 19.13 1.59 -13.25
N ALA A 193 19.52 2.70 -12.63
CA ALA A 193 20.84 3.28 -12.83
C ALA A 193 21.98 2.43 -12.24
N ASN A 194 21.73 1.66 -11.17
CA ASN A 194 22.71 0.69 -10.65
C ASN A 194 22.93 -0.50 -11.59
N HIS A 195 21.91 -0.86 -12.37
CA HIS A 195 21.96 -1.97 -13.33
C HIS A 195 22.31 -1.53 -14.76
N GLY A 196 22.70 -0.26 -14.95
CA GLY A 196 23.19 0.27 -16.22
C GLY A 196 22.11 0.72 -17.20
N ALA A 197 20.88 0.96 -16.74
CA ALA A 197 19.87 1.64 -17.55
C ALA A 197 20.17 3.15 -17.63
N LYS A 198 19.95 3.75 -18.80
CA LYS A 198 20.00 5.20 -19.00
C LYS A 198 18.70 5.79 -18.46
N THR A 199 18.76 6.28 -17.22
CA THR A 199 17.56 6.53 -16.43
C THR A 199 17.21 8.01 -16.42
N SER A 200 15.97 8.34 -16.76
CA SER A 200 15.40 9.67 -16.60
C SER A 200 14.21 9.64 -15.64
N ILE A 201 14.05 10.65 -14.79
CA ILE A 201 12.96 10.75 -13.82
C ILE A 201 12.19 12.06 -13.97
N ILE A 202 10.86 11.97 -14.03
CA ILE A 202 9.98 13.15 -14.04
C ILE A 202 9.75 13.65 -12.61
N VAL A 203 10.04 14.93 -12.39
CA VAL A 203 9.83 15.64 -11.13
C VAL A 203 8.89 16.83 -11.38
N ARG A 204 7.62 16.69 -10.97
CA ARG A 204 6.57 17.70 -11.23
C ARG A 204 6.52 18.84 -10.21
N SER A 205 7.01 18.59 -9.00
CA SER A 205 7.00 19.55 -7.91
C SER A 205 8.25 19.36 -7.07
N PRO A 206 8.73 20.38 -6.35
CA PRO A 206 9.88 20.25 -5.46
C PRO A 206 9.72 19.04 -4.51
N VAL A 207 10.74 18.18 -4.48
CA VAL A 207 10.82 17.03 -3.57
C VAL A 207 11.84 17.35 -2.48
N HIS A 208 11.44 17.18 -1.23
CA HIS A 208 12.37 17.30 -0.10
C HIS A 208 13.05 15.97 0.12
N PHE A 209 14.35 15.92 -0.16
CA PHE A 209 15.20 14.75 0.03
C PHE A 209 15.80 14.74 1.43
N LEU A 210 15.81 13.56 2.04
CA LEU A 210 16.53 13.34 3.29
C LEU A 210 17.27 12.02 3.25
N SER A 211 18.56 12.05 3.56
CA SER A 211 19.29 10.85 3.94
C SER A 211 18.58 10.21 5.13
N ARG A 212 18.46 8.88 5.15
CA ARG A 212 17.79 8.08 6.20
C ARG A 212 17.81 8.78 7.58
N PRO A 213 16.67 9.28 8.07
CA PRO A 213 16.67 10.26 9.16
C PRO A 213 17.05 9.63 10.50
N LYS A 214 17.82 10.39 11.31
CA LYS A 214 18.07 10.08 12.73
C LYS A 214 16.86 10.42 13.62
N GLU A 215 15.98 11.31 13.17
CA GLU A 215 14.76 11.72 13.87
C GLU A 215 13.53 10.91 13.45
N GLY A 216 12.55 10.79 14.36
CA GLY A 216 11.36 9.97 14.14
C GLY A 216 10.41 10.51 13.06
N PRO A 217 9.78 9.64 12.25
CA PRO A 217 8.95 10.02 11.10
C PRO A 217 7.73 10.90 11.42
N PHE A 218 7.23 10.86 12.66
CA PHE A 218 6.12 11.69 13.12
C PHE A 218 6.49 13.17 13.25
N LEU A 219 7.69 13.46 13.78
CA LEU A 219 8.22 14.83 13.85
C LEU A 219 8.40 15.39 12.44
N MET A 220 8.79 14.53 11.49
CA MET A 220 9.01 14.91 10.09
C MET A 220 7.71 15.26 9.36
N LYS A 221 6.65 14.44 9.50
CA LYS A 221 5.32 14.77 8.94
C LYS A 221 4.80 16.10 9.49
N LYS A 222 5.01 16.36 10.78
CA LYS A 222 4.60 17.62 11.43
C LYS A 222 5.39 18.82 10.88
N LYS A 223 6.66 18.64 10.53
CA LYS A 223 7.55 19.71 10.03
C LYS A 223 7.34 20.04 8.55
N TYR A 224 7.07 19.04 7.70
CA TYR A 224 7.07 19.21 6.24
C TYR A 224 5.70 19.00 5.57
N SER A 225 4.64 18.70 6.34
CA SER A 225 3.27 18.42 5.86
C SER A 225 3.15 17.28 4.82
N ARG A 226 4.25 16.59 4.52
CA ARG A 226 4.39 15.41 3.65
C ARG A 226 5.40 14.46 4.28
N TYR A 227 5.27 13.17 3.98
CA TYR A 227 6.36 12.24 4.28
C TYR A 227 7.52 12.56 3.36
N PRO A 228 8.73 12.79 3.90
CA PRO A 228 9.90 13.05 3.06
C PRO A 228 10.25 11.82 2.22
N THR A 229 10.82 12.07 1.05
CA THR A 229 11.37 10.98 0.24
C THR A 229 12.72 10.56 0.85
N VAL A 230 12.82 9.28 1.22
CA VAL A 230 14.04 8.76 1.85
C VAL A 230 15.09 8.52 0.77
N ASP A 231 16.14 9.32 0.79
CA ASP A 231 17.28 9.13 -0.08
C ASP A 231 18.12 7.94 0.41
N VAL A 232 18.24 6.96 -0.47
CA VAL A 232 19.05 5.74 -0.29
C VAL A 232 20.21 5.67 -1.28
N GLY A 233 20.53 6.80 -1.94
CA GLY A 233 21.63 6.93 -2.91
C GLY A 233 21.22 7.58 -4.23
N THR A 234 19.92 7.80 -4.45
CA THR A 234 19.38 8.38 -5.68
C THR A 234 19.90 9.80 -5.90
N CYS A 235 20.01 10.61 -4.84
CA CYS A 235 20.52 11.97 -4.96
C CYS A 235 21.96 12.03 -5.47
N ASN A 236 22.82 11.07 -5.10
CA ASN A 236 24.20 11.02 -5.57
C ASN A 236 24.25 10.76 -7.07
N LYS A 237 23.42 9.83 -7.58
CA LYS A 237 23.32 9.55 -9.02
C LYS A 237 22.69 10.68 -9.82
N ILE A 238 21.77 11.44 -9.23
CA ILE A 238 21.25 12.66 -9.85
C ILE A 238 22.38 13.70 -9.96
N LYS A 239 23.17 13.89 -8.90
CA LYS A 239 24.28 14.85 -8.88
C LYS A 239 25.42 14.46 -9.85
N SER A 240 25.70 13.17 -10.02
CA SER A 240 26.71 12.69 -10.98
C SER A 240 26.22 12.71 -12.43
N GLY A 241 24.92 12.90 -12.68
CA GLY A 241 24.33 12.87 -14.00
C GLY A 241 23.96 11.47 -14.50
N GLU A 242 24.17 10.42 -13.68
CA GLU A 242 23.75 9.04 -14.00
C GLU A 242 22.22 8.88 -14.04
N ILE A 243 21.49 9.74 -13.32
CA ILE A 243 20.03 9.87 -13.42
C ILE A 243 19.69 11.28 -13.90
N GLN A 244 19.06 11.37 -15.06
CA GLN A 244 18.61 12.64 -15.62
C GLN A 244 17.29 13.08 -14.98
N VAL A 245 17.22 14.32 -14.48
CA VAL A 245 15.97 14.90 -13.98
C VAL A 245 15.26 15.66 -15.09
N LEU A 246 14.00 15.32 -15.33
CA LEU A 246 13.11 15.99 -16.27
C LEU A 246 12.07 16.83 -15.50
N PRO A 247 12.19 18.17 -15.49
CA PRO A 247 11.38 19.05 -14.65
C PRO A 247 10.05 19.46 -15.32
N ALA A 248 9.42 18.56 -16.06
CA ALA A 248 8.15 18.82 -16.73
C ALA A 248 7.29 17.56 -16.82
N GLU A 249 5.97 17.74 -16.92
CA GLU A 249 5.04 16.64 -17.16
C GLU A 249 5.14 16.13 -18.60
N ILE A 250 4.73 14.89 -18.81
CA ILE A 250 4.48 14.36 -20.15
C ILE A 250 3.36 15.20 -20.80
N GLY A 251 3.61 15.67 -22.01
CA GLY A 251 2.62 16.30 -22.89
C GLY A 251 1.94 15.24 -23.75
N SER A 252 2.70 14.61 -24.64
CA SER A 252 2.23 13.60 -25.58
C SER A 252 3.27 12.48 -25.75
N ILE A 253 2.82 11.34 -26.27
CA ILE A 253 3.68 10.19 -26.60
C ILE A 253 3.37 9.77 -28.04
N GLY A 254 4.40 9.48 -28.83
CA GLY A 254 4.25 8.97 -30.19
C GLY A 254 5.40 8.06 -30.57
N GLY A 255 5.12 6.78 -30.83
CA GLY A 255 6.18 5.78 -30.97
C GLY A 255 7.03 5.76 -29.70
N ASN A 256 8.35 5.79 -29.83
CA ASN A 256 9.26 5.88 -28.67
C ASN A 256 9.56 7.32 -28.21
N ASP A 257 9.01 8.34 -28.89
CA ASP A 257 9.21 9.74 -28.53
C ASP A 257 8.21 10.17 -27.44
N VAL A 258 8.74 10.72 -26.34
CA VAL A 258 7.97 11.33 -25.26
C VAL A 258 8.25 12.83 -25.26
N GLU A 259 7.23 13.62 -25.61
CA GLU A 259 7.28 15.08 -25.55
C GLU A 259 6.82 15.55 -24.18
N LEU A 260 7.59 16.43 -23.55
CA LEU A 260 7.24 17.07 -22.30
C LEU A 260 6.50 18.39 -22.56
N LYS A 261 5.68 18.84 -21.60
CA LYS A 261 4.93 20.11 -21.70
C LYS A 261 5.80 21.38 -21.86
N ASN A 262 7.12 21.26 -21.71
CA ASN A 262 8.07 22.35 -21.97
C ASN A 262 8.62 22.34 -23.42
N GLY A 263 8.06 21.50 -24.31
CA GLY A 263 8.43 21.38 -25.72
C GLY A 263 9.69 20.56 -25.99
N LYS A 264 10.27 19.91 -24.98
CA LYS A 264 11.42 19.00 -25.17
C LYS A 264 10.95 17.57 -25.36
N SER A 265 11.54 16.88 -26.34
CA SER A 265 11.27 15.46 -26.62
C SER A 265 12.47 14.58 -26.34
N TYR A 266 12.21 13.36 -25.89
CA TYR A 266 13.21 12.35 -25.56
C TYR A 266 12.74 10.98 -26.01
N GLN A 267 13.68 10.11 -26.37
CA GLN A 267 13.37 8.71 -26.72
C GLN A 267 13.55 7.78 -25.54
N PHE A 268 12.57 6.89 -25.35
CA PHE A 268 12.60 5.87 -24.31
C PHE A 268 12.23 4.51 -24.85
N ASP A 269 12.90 3.47 -24.34
CA ASP A 269 12.59 2.07 -24.63
C ASP A 269 11.55 1.52 -23.63
N SER A 270 11.42 2.17 -22.47
CA SER A 270 10.48 1.74 -21.42
C SER A 270 10.02 2.90 -20.53
N ILE A 271 8.79 2.82 -20.03
CA ILE A 271 8.21 3.78 -19.09
C ILE A 271 7.74 3.04 -17.82
N VAL A 272 8.23 3.50 -16.67
CA VAL A 272 7.84 3.00 -15.34
C VAL A 272 7.02 4.04 -14.59
N PHE A 273 5.72 3.80 -14.48
CA PHE A 273 4.80 4.66 -13.74
C PHE A 273 4.88 4.42 -12.23
N CYS A 274 5.36 5.43 -11.52
CA CYS A 274 5.44 5.52 -10.06
C CYS A 274 4.46 6.56 -9.53
N THR A 275 3.22 6.49 -10.01
CA THR A 275 2.17 7.51 -9.83
C THR A 275 1.33 7.35 -8.58
N GLY A 276 1.61 6.34 -7.76
CA GLY A 276 1.04 6.16 -6.42
C GLY A 276 -0.14 5.20 -6.36
N PHE A 277 -0.84 5.25 -5.22
CA PHE A 277 -1.91 4.33 -4.86
C PHE A 277 -3.16 5.13 -4.43
N LYS A 278 -4.36 4.59 -4.66
CA LYS A 278 -5.65 5.14 -4.24
C LYS A 278 -6.43 4.12 -3.42
N ARG A 279 -7.31 4.60 -2.55
CA ARG A 279 -8.25 3.72 -1.82
C ARG A 279 -9.46 3.44 -2.71
N SER A 280 -10.05 2.28 -2.54
CA SER A 280 -11.26 1.84 -3.26
C SER A 280 -12.40 1.46 -2.31
N THR A 281 -12.25 1.77 -1.02
CA THR A 281 -13.21 1.38 0.03
C THR A 281 -14.62 1.90 -0.26
N ASN A 282 -14.75 3.12 -0.79
CA ASN A 282 -16.02 3.72 -1.19
C ASN A 282 -16.76 2.97 -2.31
N LEU A 283 -16.06 2.12 -3.08
CA LEU A 283 -16.69 1.35 -4.16
C LEU A 283 -17.58 0.24 -3.60
N TRP A 284 -17.15 -0.43 -2.53
CA TRP A 284 -17.82 -1.61 -1.97
C TRP A 284 -18.48 -1.36 -0.60
N LEU A 285 -17.92 -0.49 0.24
CA LEU A 285 -18.52 -0.18 1.54
C LEU A 285 -19.70 0.78 1.35
N LYS A 286 -20.90 0.33 1.72
CA LYS A 286 -22.14 1.11 1.66
C LYS A 286 -22.66 1.35 3.07
N GLY A 287 -23.27 2.52 3.28
CA GLY A 287 -23.83 2.87 4.59
C GLY A 287 -22.78 2.96 5.69
N ASP A 288 -21.58 3.45 5.37
CA ASP A 288 -20.46 3.64 6.31
C ASP A 288 -20.72 4.75 7.36
N ASP A 289 -21.95 5.27 7.41
CA ASP A 289 -22.39 6.43 8.15
C ASP A 289 -21.42 7.61 8.07
N TYR A 290 -20.82 7.81 6.87
CA TYR A 290 -19.87 8.87 6.55
C TYR A 290 -18.54 8.80 7.30
N LEU A 291 -18.11 7.62 7.77
CA LEU A 291 -16.77 7.46 8.34
C LEU A 291 -15.69 7.85 7.33
N LEU A 292 -15.85 7.45 6.06
CA LEU A 292 -14.86 7.70 5.01
C LEU A 292 -15.32 8.83 4.07
N GLY A 293 -14.35 9.66 3.67
CA GLY A 293 -14.48 10.62 2.57
C GLY A 293 -14.49 9.93 1.21
N GLU A 294 -14.75 10.69 0.16
CA GLU A 294 -14.70 10.20 -1.22
C GLU A 294 -13.30 9.68 -1.62
N ASP A 295 -12.26 10.18 -0.94
CA ASP A 295 -10.87 9.75 -1.07
C ASP A 295 -10.53 8.47 -0.27
N GLY A 296 -11.53 7.89 0.42
CA GLY A 296 -11.40 6.73 1.29
C GLY A 296 -10.65 7.00 2.59
N ILE A 297 -10.41 8.26 2.95
CA ILE A 297 -9.78 8.65 4.22
C ILE A 297 -10.86 8.92 5.27
N SER A 298 -10.58 8.59 6.52
CA SER A 298 -11.50 8.94 7.61
C SER A 298 -11.76 10.45 7.64
N LYS A 299 -13.04 10.83 7.64
CA LYS A 299 -13.45 12.24 7.84
C LYS A 299 -13.13 12.71 9.27
N GLN A 300 -13.07 11.77 10.21
CA GLN A 300 -12.70 12.04 11.58
C GLN A 300 -11.18 12.20 11.70
N SER A 301 -10.77 13.16 12.53
CA SER A 301 -9.37 13.38 12.82
C SER A 301 -8.86 12.43 13.91
N PHE A 302 -7.54 12.27 13.96
CA PHE A 302 -6.87 11.59 15.06
C PHE A 302 -7.21 12.27 16.41
N PRO A 303 -7.50 11.53 17.49
CA PRO A 303 -7.33 10.08 17.67
C PRO A 303 -8.55 9.21 17.37
N ASN A 304 -9.68 9.77 16.93
CA ASN A 304 -10.96 9.05 16.78
C ASN A 304 -11.21 8.53 15.36
N HIS A 305 -10.26 8.72 14.45
CA HIS A 305 -10.37 8.41 13.02
C HIS A 305 -10.73 6.96 12.69
N TRP A 306 -10.52 6.02 13.61
CA TRP A 306 -10.64 4.58 13.41
C TRP A 306 -12.04 4.02 13.71
N LYS A 307 -12.93 4.77 14.39
CA LYS A 307 -14.25 4.29 14.83
C LYS A 307 -15.40 4.94 14.07
N GLY A 308 -16.22 4.12 13.42
CA GLY A 308 -17.49 4.49 12.82
C GLY A 308 -18.69 4.19 13.73
N LYS A 309 -19.89 4.22 13.14
CA LYS A 309 -21.13 3.79 13.79
C LYS A 309 -21.39 2.30 13.53
N LYS A 310 -22.32 1.71 14.29
CA LYS A 310 -22.84 0.35 14.06
C LYS A 310 -21.74 -0.71 13.97
N GLY A 311 -20.69 -0.59 14.79
CA GLY A 311 -19.58 -1.55 14.80
C GLY A 311 -18.65 -1.51 13.58
N LEU A 312 -18.66 -0.42 12.79
CA LEU A 312 -17.68 -0.19 11.71
C LEU A 312 -16.37 0.38 12.25
N TYR A 313 -15.25 -0.18 11.79
CA TYR A 313 -13.91 0.29 12.12
C TYR A 313 -12.99 0.36 10.89
N CYS A 314 -11.95 1.19 10.98
CA CYS A 314 -10.92 1.33 9.95
C CYS A 314 -9.52 1.25 10.56
N VAL A 315 -8.70 0.31 10.08
CA VAL A 315 -7.32 0.09 10.57
C VAL A 315 -6.30 0.58 9.53
N GLY A 316 -5.41 1.49 9.92
CA GLY A 316 -4.27 1.88 9.08
C GLY A 316 -4.61 2.81 7.91
N LEU A 317 -5.83 3.37 7.87
CA LEU A 317 -6.24 4.32 6.83
C LEU A 317 -5.88 5.79 7.15
N SER A 318 -5.20 6.05 8.27
CA SER A 318 -4.86 7.39 8.77
C SER A 318 -3.55 7.99 8.22
N ARG A 319 -2.93 7.35 7.21
CA ARG A 319 -1.61 7.74 6.66
C ARG A 319 -0.55 7.90 7.77
N ARG A 320 -0.49 6.95 8.70
CA ARG A 320 0.47 6.91 9.82
C ARG A 320 1.40 5.68 9.77
N GLY A 321 1.41 4.97 8.64
CA GLY A 321 2.22 3.77 8.44
C GLY A 321 1.84 2.64 9.39
N PHE A 322 2.77 1.70 9.57
CA PHE A 322 2.56 0.53 10.43
C PHE A 322 2.34 0.89 11.90
N TYR A 323 3.06 1.87 12.45
CA TYR A 323 2.80 2.37 13.81
C TYR A 323 1.33 2.79 14.01
N GLY A 324 0.77 3.53 13.05
CA GLY A 324 -0.64 3.92 13.09
C GLY A 324 -1.57 2.71 13.05
N ALA A 325 -1.33 1.78 12.14
CA ALA A 325 -2.12 0.55 12.03
C ALA A 325 -2.08 -0.30 13.31
N SER A 326 -0.91 -0.42 13.94
CA SER A 326 -0.74 -1.15 15.20
C SER A 326 -1.49 -0.50 16.36
N MET A 327 -1.53 0.83 16.43
CA MET A 327 -2.29 1.55 17.44
C MET A 327 -3.80 1.45 17.18
N ASP A 328 -4.22 1.62 15.92
CA ASP A 328 -5.63 1.47 15.50
C ASP A 328 -6.14 0.07 15.86
N ALA A 329 -5.39 -0.99 15.53
CA ALA A 329 -5.76 -2.38 15.80
C ALA A 329 -5.94 -2.67 17.30
N GLN A 330 -5.05 -2.17 18.16
CA GLN A 330 -5.18 -2.34 19.62
C GLN A 330 -6.40 -1.59 20.17
N ASN A 331 -6.62 -0.35 19.73
CA ASN A 331 -7.77 0.44 20.17
C ASN A 331 -9.10 -0.22 19.74
N ILE A 332 -9.18 -0.70 18.50
CA ILE A 332 -10.36 -1.39 17.97
C ILE A 332 -10.60 -2.70 18.74
N ALA A 333 -9.57 -3.50 18.99
CA ALA A 333 -9.72 -4.77 19.70
C ALA A 333 -10.25 -4.56 21.13
N ASN A 334 -9.75 -3.53 21.83
CA ASN A 334 -10.23 -3.18 23.17
C ASN A 334 -11.67 -2.65 23.15
N ASP A 335 -12.02 -1.83 22.15
CA ASP A 335 -13.38 -1.30 21.99
C ASP A 335 -14.40 -2.42 21.72
N ILE A 336 -14.05 -3.36 20.81
CA ILE A 336 -14.85 -4.56 20.54
C ILE A 336 -15.01 -5.38 21.81
N LYS A 337 -13.91 -5.67 22.54
CA LYS A 337 -13.97 -6.43 23.80
C LYS A 337 -14.89 -5.79 24.83
N SER A 338 -14.91 -4.46 24.92
CA SER A 338 -15.80 -3.74 25.84
C SER A 338 -17.27 -3.71 25.40
N SER A 339 -17.54 -4.05 24.14
CA SER A 339 -18.88 -4.05 23.54
C SER A 339 -19.47 -5.46 23.40
N LEU A 340 -18.69 -6.50 23.71
CA LEU A 340 -19.11 -7.90 23.85
C LEU A 340 -19.53 -8.15 25.30
#